data_AF-A0A5P2X5Q4-F1
#
_entry.id   AF-A0A5P2X5Q4-F1
#
_cell.length_a   1.000
_cell.length_b   1.000
_cell.length_c   1.000
_cell.angle_alpha   90.00
_cell.angle_beta   90.00
_cell.angle_gamma   90.00
#
_symmetry.space_group_name_H-M   'P 1'
#
loop_
_entity.id
_entity.type
_entity.pdbx_description
1 polymer ?
#
loop_
_entity_poly.entity_id
_entity_poly.type
_entity_poly.pdbx_seq_one_letter_code
_entity_poly.pdbx_strand_id
1 'polypeptide(L)'
;MTVMDNTRPRTWEFTDVDTGQTRTITCTPWCNISHASDIAHPCLPSEISCISYDRANTAALPVACGHDAEDVYVMSALIEVDHFDPDPARRAPHAIVEIVQDHFTGALDPDGLQALIGLFEQRVAALRIRHAELVTARAEHQPQKEAQA
;
A
#
# COMPACT_ATOMS: atom_id res chain seq x y z
N MET A 1 -18.61 1.69 12.50
CA MET A 1 -17.39 1.28 11.80
C MET A 1 -17.12 -0.17 12.17
N THR A 2 -17.45 -1.11 11.30
CA THR A 2 -17.14 -2.53 11.52
C THR A 2 -15.65 -2.69 11.27
N VAL A 3 -14.88 -2.99 12.31
CA VAL A 3 -13.49 -3.41 12.17
C VAL A 3 -13.53 -4.70 11.35
N MET A 4 -13.05 -4.67 10.11
CA MET A 4 -12.90 -5.88 9.33
C MET A 4 -11.87 -6.75 10.05
N ASP A 5 -12.29 -7.94 10.45
CA ASP A 5 -11.44 -8.93 11.11
C ASP A 5 -10.41 -9.44 10.10
N ASN A 6 -9.21 -8.85 10.12
CA ASN A 6 -8.07 -9.24 9.27
C ASN A 6 -7.32 -10.47 9.82
N THR A 7 -7.83 -11.17 10.83
CA THR A 7 -7.12 -12.33 11.41
C THR A 7 -7.28 -13.63 10.63
N ARG A 8 -8.15 -13.68 9.61
CA ARG A 8 -8.34 -14.85 8.75
C ARG A 8 -8.09 -14.53 7.27
N PRO A 9 -7.45 -15.43 6.51
CA PRO A 9 -7.29 -15.26 5.07
C PRO A 9 -8.66 -15.07 4.40
N ARG A 10 -8.81 -13.97 3.65
CA ARG A 10 -10.04 -13.66 2.91
C ARG A 10 -9.94 -14.28 1.51
N THR A 11 -10.66 -15.36 1.27
CA THR A 11 -10.75 -15.98 -0.06
C THR A 11 -11.98 -15.46 -0.81
N TRP A 12 -11.79 -15.08 -2.07
CA TRP A 12 -12.83 -14.55 -2.93
C TRP A 12 -12.53 -14.84 -4.41
N GLU A 13 -13.48 -14.52 -5.28
CA GLU A 13 -13.41 -14.79 -6.72
C GLU A 13 -13.65 -13.51 -7.52
N PHE A 14 -13.04 -13.42 -8.70
CA PHE A 14 -13.27 -12.36 -9.68
C PHE A 14 -13.35 -12.93 -11.09
N THR A 15 -13.93 -12.17 -12.01
CA THR A 15 -14.00 -12.52 -13.43
C THR A 15 -12.85 -11.84 -14.17
N ASP A 16 -11.96 -12.63 -14.76
CA ASP A 16 -10.91 -12.15 -15.65
C ASP A 16 -11.55 -11.58 -16.93
N VAL A 17 -11.33 -10.29 -17.19
CA VAL A 17 -11.94 -9.61 -18.34
C VAL A 17 -11.43 -10.10 -19.69
N ASP A 18 -10.19 -10.59 -19.77
CA ASP A 18 -9.59 -11.05 -21.03
C ASP A 18 -10.09 -12.44 -21.42
N THR A 19 -10.27 -13.32 -20.44
CA THR A 19 -10.63 -14.72 -20.67
C THR A 19 -12.10 -15.04 -20.38
N GLY A 20 -12.78 -14.17 -19.64
CA GLY A 20 -14.12 -14.42 -19.09
C GLY A 20 -14.17 -15.50 -18.01
N GLN A 21 -13.02 -16.01 -17.56
CA GLN A 21 -12.94 -17.07 -16.56
C GLN A 21 -13.00 -16.51 -15.14
N THR A 22 -13.68 -17.23 -14.25
CA THR A 22 -13.62 -16.95 -12.82
C THR A 22 -12.29 -17.44 -12.25
N ARG A 23 -11.60 -16.58 -11.52
CA ARG A 23 -10.36 -16.89 -10.80
C ARG A 23 -10.58 -16.75 -9.30
N THR A 24 -10.00 -17.64 -8.51
CA THR A 24 -10.04 -17.61 -7.04
C THR A 24 -8.74 -17.06 -6.48
N ILE A 25 -8.84 -16.19 -5.48
CA ILE A 25 -7.69 -15.57 -4.81
C ILE A 25 -7.88 -15.58 -3.29
N THR A 26 -6.78 -15.71 -2.55
CA THR A 26 -6.78 -15.58 -1.09
C THR A 26 -5.91 -14.40 -0.68
N CYS A 27 -6.52 -13.40 -0.05
CA CYS A 27 -5.80 -12.25 0.48
C CYS A 27 -4.67 -12.67 1.41
N THR A 28 -3.58 -11.92 1.37
CA THR A 28 -2.55 -12.03 2.39
C THR A 28 -3.15 -11.64 3.76
N PRO A 29 -2.71 -12.27 4.88
CA PRO A 29 -3.27 -11.99 6.21
C PRO A 29 -3.16 -10.52 6.64
N TRP A 30 -2.17 -9.80 6.11
CA TRP A 30 -1.93 -8.39 6.41
C TRP A 30 -2.69 -7.44 5.48
N CYS A 31 -3.36 -7.91 4.42
CA CYS A 31 -4.10 -7.07 3.49
C CYS A 31 -5.29 -6.41 4.19
N ASN A 32 -5.31 -5.07 4.21
CA ASN A 32 -6.32 -4.27 4.92
C ASN A 32 -7.22 -3.42 4.00
N ILE A 33 -7.10 -3.57 2.69
CA ILE A 33 -7.98 -2.94 1.70
C ILE A 33 -9.21 -3.79 1.38
N SER A 34 -10.24 -3.15 0.81
CA SER A 34 -11.45 -3.81 0.33
C SER A 34 -11.31 -4.19 -1.15
N HIS A 35 -11.67 -5.43 -1.50
CA HIS A 35 -11.75 -5.94 -2.87
C HIS A 35 -13.19 -5.99 -3.41
N ALA A 36 -14.12 -5.29 -2.77
CA ALA A 36 -15.53 -5.35 -3.16
C ALA A 36 -15.78 -4.90 -4.61
N SER A 37 -14.99 -3.94 -5.11
CA SER A 37 -15.06 -3.49 -6.51
C SER A 37 -14.59 -4.57 -7.48
N ASP A 38 -13.45 -5.20 -7.18
CA ASP A 38 -12.85 -6.27 -7.99
C ASP A 38 -13.75 -7.50 -8.05
N ILE A 39 -14.49 -7.78 -6.97
CA ILE A 39 -15.52 -8.83 -6.93
C ILE A 39 -16.75 -8.46 -7.77
N ALA A 40 -17.16 -7.19 -7.74
CA ALA A 40 -18.39 -6.74 -8.37
C ALA A 40 -18.27 -6.57 -9.89
N HIS A 41 -17.05 -6.38 -10.41
CA HIS A 41 -16.80 -6.03 -11.80
C HIS A 41 -15.69 -6.88 -12.41
N PRO A 42 -15.83 -7.34 -13.67
CA PRO A 42 -14.72 -7.95 -14.38
C PRO A 42 -13.51 -7.02 -14.43
N CYS A 43 -12.33 -7.56 -14.16
CA CYS A 43 -11.08 -6.82 -14.05
C CYS A 43 -9.92 -7.69 -14.56
N LEU A 44 -8.78 -7.05 -14.85
CA LEU A 44 -7.59 -7.78 -15.26
C LEU A 44 -6.93 -8.43 -14.04
N PRO A 45 -6.38 -9.65 -14.14
CA PRO A 45 -5.62 -10.24 -13.05
C PRO A 45 -4.47 -9.34 -12.54
N SER A 46 -3.85 -8.55 -13.43
CA SER A 46 -2.80 -7.59 -13.06
C SER A 46 -3.28 -6.40 -12.22
N GLU A 47 -4.58 -6.16 -12.13
CA GLU A 47 -5.17 -5.11 -11.28
C GLU A 47 -5.43 -5.61 -9.86
N ILE A 48 -5.25 -6.91 -9.61
CA ILE A 48 -5.50 -7.52 -8.30
C ILE A 48 -4.22 -7.52 -7.46
N SER A 49 -4.18 -6.63 -6.47
CA SER A 49 -3.08 -6.55 -5.50
C SER A 49 -3.57 -6.60 -4.06
N CYS A 50 -2.80 -7.23 -3.17
CA CYS A 50 -3.07 -7.15 -1.73
C CYS A 50 -2.23 -6.03 -1.12
N ILE A 51 -2.88 -5.10 -0.42
CA ILE A 51 -2.23 -3.91 0.14
C ILE A 51 -2.42 -3.87 1.67
N SER A 52 -1.33 -3.60 2.38
CA SER A 52 -1.36 -3.05 3.75
C SER A 52 -0.99 -1.58 3.69
N TYR A 53 -1.97 -0.73 3.97
CA TYR A 53 -1.80 0.72 4.03
C TYR A 53 -2.40 1.28 5.31
N ASP A 54 -1.61 2.08 6.02
CA ASP A 54 -2.02 2.70 7.27
C ASP A 54 -2.21 4.19 7.09
N ARG A 55 -3.43 4.54 6.70
CA ARG A 55 -3.84 5.93 6.48
C ARG A 55 -3.74 6.78 7.75
N ALA A 56 -3.86 6.18 8.94
CA ALA A 56 -3.73 6.92 10.20
C ALA A 56 -2.28 7.33 10.47
N ASN A 57 -1.33 6.64 9.86
CA ASN A 57 0.09 6.91 9.95
C ASN A 57 0.64 7.43 8.61
N THR A 58 -0.03 8.41 8.02
CA THR A 58 0.49 9.22 6.91
C THR A 58 0.73 10.65 7.39
N ALA A 59 1.60 11.38 6.71
CA ALA A 59 1.78 12.81 6.96
C ALA A 59 1.66 13.56 5.63
N ALA A 60 0.90 14.65 5.65
CA ALA A 60 0.86 15.60 4.56
C ALA A 60 1.64 16.85 4.96
N LEU A 61 2.33 17.44 3.99
CA LEU A 61 2.95 18.75 4.13
C LEU A 61 2.26 19.74 3.19
N PRO A 62 2.01 20.98 3.64
CA PRO A 62 1.61 22.04 2.74
C PRO A 62 2.80 22.39 1.87
N VAL A 63 2.65 22.10 0.58
CA VAL A 63 3.67 22.31 -0.44
C VAL A 63 3.23 23.47 -1.33
N ALA A 64 4.13 24.39 -1.62
CA ALA A 64 3.85 25.49 -2.52
C ALA A 64 3.83 24.98 -3.98
N CYS A 65 2.64 24.88 -4.56
CA CYS A 65 2.42 24.49 -5.95
C CYS A 65 2.00 25.73 -6.76
N GLY A 66 2.96 26.57 -7.14
CA GLY A 66 2.69 27.81 -7.86
C GLY A 66 2.12 28.90 -6.95
N HIS A 67 0.87 29.33 -7.17
CA HIS A 67 0.24 30.41 -6.38
C HIS A 67 -0.55 29.90 -5.16
N ASP A 68 -0.81 28.58 -5.09
CA ASP A 68 -1.58 27.95 -4.02
C ASP A 68 -0.74 26.89 -3.29
N ALA A 69 -1.09 26.63 -2.03
CA ALA A 69 -0.50 25.54 -1.27
C ALA A 69 -1.41 24.30 -1.35
N GLU A 70 -0.82 23.15 -1.67
CA GLU A 70 -1.51 21.85 -1.69
C GLU A 70 -0.93 20.93 -0.63
N ASP A 71 -1.80 20.14 0.02
CA ASP A 71 -1.37 19.11 0.96
C ASP A 71 -0.86 17.89 0.18
N VAL A 72 0.46 17.66 0.23
CA VAL A 72 1.10 16.52 -0.43
C VAL A 72 1.56 15.53 0.63
N TYR A 73 1.20 14.26 0.48
CA TYR A 73 1.66 13.21 1.39
C TYR A 73 3.16 12.95 1.19
N VAL A 74 3.89 12.82 2.30
CA VAL A 74 5.35 12.64 2.29
C VAL A 74 5.75 11.43 3.10
N MET A 75 6.69 10.66 2.55
CA MET A 75 7.27 9.50 3.22
C MET A 75 6.21 8.51 3.73
N SER A 76 5.11 8.38 2.98
CA SER A 76 4.15 7.29 3.15
C SER A 76 4.75 6.01 2.56
N ALA A 77 4.44 4.87 3.16
CA ALA A 77 4.78 3.59 2.58
C ALA A 77 3.60 2.63 2.70
N LEU A 78 3.42 1.83 1.66
CA LEU A 78 2.50 0.70 1.65
C LEU A 78 3.27 -0.58 1.39
N ILE A 79 2.74 -1.71 1.88
CA ILE A 79 3.22 -3.04 1.51
C ILE A 79 2.23 -3.60 0.49
N GLU A 80 2.73 -4.08 -0.63
CA GLU A 80 1.94 -4.62 -1.74
C GLU A 80 2.42 -6.01 -2.14
N VAL A 81 1.49 -6.81 -2.65
CA VAL A 81 1.75 -8.04 -3.41
C VAL A 81 0.86 -8.02 -4.63
N ASP A 82 1.47 -8.11 -5.80
CA ASP A 82 0.77 -8.21 -7.07
C ASP A 82 0.72 -9.68 -7.47
N HIS A 83 -0.41 -10.35 -7.24
CA HIS A 83 -0.48 -11.82 -7.30
C HIS A 83 -0.21 -12.41 -8.69
N PHE A 84 -0.53 -11.64 -9.73
CA PHE A 84 -0.43 -12.06 -11.13
C PHE A 84 0.61 -11.28 -11.93
N ASP A 85 1.50 -10.54 -11.26
CA ASP A 85 2.50 -9.72 -11.96
C ASP A 85 3.52 -10.62 -12.70
N PRO A 86 3.88 -10.28 -13.96
CA PRO A 86 4.89 -11.02 -14.70
C PRO A 86 6.26 -11.04 -14.01
N ASP A 87 6.60 -10.00 -13.23
CA ASP A 87 7.80 -9.95 -12.41
C ASP A 87 7.62 -10.79 -11.13
N PRO A 88 8.37 -11.91 -10.97
CA PRO A 88 8.32 -12.71 -9.75
C PRO A 88 8.65 -11.93 -8.47
N ALA A 89 9.43 -10.83 -8.57
CA ALA A 89 9.77 -10.02 -7.41
C ALA A 89 8.55 -9.27 -6.84
N ARG A 90 7.60 -8.90 -7.70
CA ARG A 90 6.34 -8.21 -7.34
C ARG A 90 5.25 -9.14 -6.80
N ARG A 91 5.35 -10.43 -7.16
CA ARG A 91 4.52 -11.51 -6.58
C ARG A 91 4.87 -11.84 -5.12
N ALA A 92 5.97 -11.29 -4.60
CA ALA A 92 6.32 -11.34 -3.19
C ALA A 92 6.04 -9.97 -2.52
N PRO A 93 5.83 -9.93 -1.18
CA PRO A 93 5.61 -8.68 -0.48
C PRO A 93 6.75 -7.70 -0.72
N HIS A 94 6.41 -6.49 -1.15
CA HIS A 94 7.33 -5.40 -1.42
C HIS A 94 6.76 -4.08 -0.90
N ALA A 95 7.64 -3.10 -0.66
CA ALA A 95 7.21 -1.79 -0.19
C ALA A 95 7.27 -0.78 -1.34
N ILE A 96 6.22 0.05 -1.43
CA ILE A 96 6.20 1.25 -2.27
C ILE A 96 6.27 2.45 -1.33
N VAL A 97 7.19 3.37 -1.62
CA VAL A 97 7.41 4.58 -0.84
C VAL A 97 7.04 5.78 -1.69
N GLU A 98 6.24 6.68 -1.13
CA GLU A 98 5.90 7.94 -1.75
C GLU A 98 7.09 8.90 -1.67
N ILE A 99 7.58 9.33 -2.85
CA ILE A 99 8.67 10.29 -3.01
C ILE A 99 8.08 11.55 -3.64
N VAL A 100 8.29 12.71 -3.00
CA VAL A 100 7.92 14.01 -3.55
C VAL A 100 9.18 14.68 -4.08
N GLN A 101 9.31 14.78 -5.40
CA GLN A 101 10.42 15.44 -6.08
C GLN A 101 10.05 16.87 -6.47
N ASP A 102 11.01 17.80 -6.42
CA ASP A 102 10.91 19.19 -6.91
C ASP A 102 9.87 20.10 -6.23
N HIS A 103 9.44 19.74 -5.02
CA HIS A 103 8.52 20.51 -4.21
C HIS A 103 9.20 21.06 -2.96
N PHE A 104 8.95 22.33 -2.65
CA PHE A 104 9.51 23.02 -1.49
C PHE A 104 8.39 23.43 -0.53
N THR A 105 8.69 23.39 0.77
CA THR A 105 7.82 24.02 1.77
C THR A 105 7.89 25.55 1.62
N GLY A 106 6.95 26.25 2.24
CA GLY A 106 7.12 27.68 2.52
C GLY A 106 8.36 27.95 3.38
N ALA A 107 8.71 29.23 3.53
CA ALA A 107 9.79 29.65 4.43
C ALA A 107 9.47 29.25 5.88
N LEU A 108 10.44 28.62 6.55
CA LEU A 108 10.32 28.18 7.94
C LEU A 108 11.23 29.03 8.83
N ASP A 109 10.73 29.39 10.01
CA ASP A 109 11.56 29.88 11.09
C ASP A 109 12.25 28.68 11.81
N PRO A 110 13.16 28.91 12.77
CA PRO A 110 13.85 27.82 13.46
C PRO A 110 12.92 26.82 14.16
N ASP A 111 11.82 27.30 14.75
CA ASP A 111 10.84 26.45 15.44
C ASP A 111 10.04 25.60 14.43
N GLY A 112 9.67 26.18 13.29
CA GLY A 112 9.05 25.49 12.17
C GLY A 112 9.97 24.42 11.55
N LEU A 113 11.27 24.71 11.42
CA LEU A 113 12.25 23.72 11.00
C LEU A 113 12.40 22.59 12.03
N GLN A 114 12.44 22.92 13.32
CA GLN A 114 12.48 21.91 14.39
C GLN A 114 11.25 21.01 14.39
N ALA A 115 10.06 21.56 14.16
CA ALA A 115 8.82 20.80 14.01
C ALA A 115 8.86 19.88 12.79
N LEU A 116 9.38 20.36 11.64
CA LEU A 116 9.54 19.56 10.43
C LEU A 116 10.53 18.40 10.63
N ILE A 117 11.64 18.64 11.33
CA ILE A 117 12.60 17.58 11.69
C ILE A 117 11.91 16.53 12.57
N GLY A 118 11.19 16.95 13.62
CA GLY A 118 10.46 16.04 14.49
C GLY A 118 9.42 15.20 13.73
N LEU A 119 8.74 15.79 12.74
CA LEU A 119 7.85 15.05 11.84
C LEU A 119 8.62 14.00 11.05
N PHE A 120 9.76 14.35 10.42
CA PHE A 120 10.56 13.38 9.67
C PHE A 120 11.11 12.26 10.53
N GLU A 121 11.51 12.54 11.77
CA GLU A 121 11.93 11.48 12.72
C GLU A 121 10.80 10.50 13.00
N GLN A 122 9.56 11.00 13.19
CA GLN A 122 8.38 10.15 13.35
C GLN A 122 8.09 9.34 12.08
N ARG A 123 8.24 9.93 10.89
CA ARG A 123 8.09 9.22 9.61
C ARG A 123 9.15 8.13 9.43
N VAL A 124 10.41 8.41 9.75
CA VAL A 124 11.49 7.41 9.70
C VAL A 124 11.22 6.28 10.70
N ALA A 125 10.72 6.59 11.90
CA ALA A 125 10.30 5.57 12.86
C ALA A 125 9.16 4.71 12.30
N ALA A 126 8.14 5.31 11.67
CA ALA A 126 7.06 4.58 11.00
C ALA A 126 7.58 3.69 9.85
N LEU A 127 8.52 4.17 9.03
CA LEU A 127 9.15 3.37 7.98
C LEU A 127 9.92 2.17 8.54
N ARG A 128 10.59 2.32 9.69
CA ARG A 128 11.26 1.20 10.37
C ARG A 128 10.26 0.13 10.84
N ILE A 129 9.09 0.55 11.34
CA ILE A 129 7.99 -0.37 11.70
C ILE A 129 7.51 -1.10 10.44
N ARG A 130 7.21 -0.38 9.35
CA ARG A 130 6.77 -0.97 8.07
C ARG A 130 7.82 -1.93 7.49
N HIS A 131 9.11 -1.63 7.64
CA HIS A 131 10.19 -2.54 7.27
C HIS A 131 10.16 -3.84 8.09
N ALA A 132 9.97 -3.76 9.40
CA ALA A 132 9.85 -4.95 10.24
C ALA A 132 8.60 -5.79 9.85
N GLU A 133 7.47 -5.14 9.60
CA GLU A 133 6.26 -5.80 9.09
C GLU A 133 6.50 -6.47 7.74
N LEU A 134 7.23 -5.82 6.82
CA LEU A 134 7.60 -6.39 5.53
C LEU A 134 8.48 -7.64 5.69
N VAL A 135 9.47 -7.58 6.59
CA VAL A 135 10.34 -8.74 6.88
C VAL A 135 9.50 -9.92 7.38
N THR A 136 8.57 -9.68 8.32
CA THR A 136 7.65 -10.71 8.81
C THR A 136 6.75 -11.24 7.69
N ALA A 137 6.14 -10.34 6.91
CA ALA A 137 5.28 -10.70 5.79
C ALA A 137 6.00 -11.57 4.75
N ARG A 138 7.28 -11.28 4.47
CA ARG A 138 8.10 -12.10 3.56
C ARG A 138 8.45 -13.47 4.14
N ALA A 139 8.67 -13.57 5.45
CA ALA A 139 8.93 -14.85 6.11
C ALA A 139 7.70 -15.77 6.11
N GLU A 140 6.50 -15.18 6.20
CA GLU A 140 5.22 -15.91 6.22
C GLU A 140 4.65 -16.16 4.82
N HIS A 141 5.18 -15.50 3.79
CA HIS A 141 4.64 -15.55 2.45
C HIS A 141 4.73 -16.95 1.84
N GLN A 142 3.58 -17.52 1.54
CA GLN A 142 3.45 -18.70 0.69
C GLN A 142 2.90 -18.24 -0.66
N PRO A 143 3.63 -18.46 -1.78
CA PRO A 143 3.15 -18.06 -3.09
C PRO A 143 1.82 -18.76 -3.39
N GLN A 144 0.88 -18.03 -3.97
CA GLN A 144 -0.37 -18.62 -4.40
C GLN A 144 -0.07 -19.67 -5.47
N LYS A 145 -0.53 -20.90 -5.23
CA LYS A 145 -0.61 -21.90 -6.28
C LYS A 145 -1.88 -21.60 -7.05
N GLU A 146 -1.75 -21.17 -8.29
CA GLU A 146 -2.89 -21.12 -9.21
C GLU A 146 -3.50 -22.53 -9.24
N ALA A 147 -4.72 -22.67 -8.73
CA ALA A 147 -5.50 -23.88 -8.96
C ALA A 147 -5.89 -23.85 -10.44
N GLN A 148 -5.18 -24.63 -11.26
CA GLN A 148 -5.63 -24.94 -12.61
C GLN A 148 -6.95 -25.72 -12.49
N ALA A 149 -8.04 -25.09 -12.90
CA ALA A 149 -9.30 -25.76 -13.21
C ALA A 149 -9.32 -26.15 -14.69
#